data_AF-A0A9D0ZI48-F1
#
_entry.id   AF-A0A9D0ZI48-F1
#
_cell.length_a   1.000
_cell.length_b   1.000
_cell.length_c   1.000
_cell.angle_alpha   90.00
_cell.angle_beta   90.00
_cell.angle_gamma   90.00
#
_symmetry.space_group_name_H-M   'P 1'
#
loop_
_entity.id
_entity.type
_entity.pdbx_description
1 polymer ?
#
loop_
_entity_poly.entity_id
_entity_poly.type
_entity_poly.pdbx_seq_one_letter_code
_entity_poly.pdbx_strand_id
1 'polypeptide(L)' 'MSDIKKLDQSAQEYFYSLPVMIQEQIMQSNMKVSCREDLERCYKNIIGNQHGTNNSMQ' A
#
# COMPACT_ATOMS: atom_id res chain seq x y z
N MET A 1 -2.08 -10.13 8.95
CA MET A 1 -2.95 -9.12 8.31
C MET A 1 -2.68 -7.81 9.00
N SER A 2 -2.33 -6.76 8.24
CA SER A 2 -2.15 -5.43 8.82
C SER A 2 -3.49 -4.94 9.36
N ASP A 3 -3.54 -4.67 10.66
CA ASP A 3 -4.76 -4.19 11.31
C ASP A 3 -4.98 -2.72 10.93
N ILE A 4 -5.55 -2.45 9.76
CA ILE A 4 -5.87 -1.09 9.29
C ILE A 4 -6.68 -0.30 10.33
N LYS A 5 -7.49 -1.00 11.13
CA LYS A 5 -8.28 -0.45 12.24
C LYS A 5 -7.46 0.13 13.40
N LYS A 6 -6.15 -0.19 13.48
CA LYS A 6 -5.23 0.35 14.48
C LYS A 6 -4.47 1.58 13.99
N LEU A 7 -4.63 1.97 12.72
CA LEU A 7 -4.02 3.16 12.16
C LEU A 7 -4.77 4.41 12.61
N ASP A 8 -4.11 5.56 12.57
CA ASP A 8 -4.76 6.84 12.82
C ASP A 8 -5.84 7.13 11.77
N GLN A 9 -6.81 7.97 12.14
CA GLN A 9 -7.96 8.29 11.29
C GLN A 9 -7.56 8.76 9.88
N SER A 10 -6.55 9.64 9.77
CA SER A 10 -6.02 10.13 8.49
C SER A 10 -5.49 8.99 7.60
N ALA A 11 -4.86 7.98 8.20
CA ALA A 11 -4.35 6.83 7.47
C ALA A 11 -5.49 5.89 7.04
N GLN A 12 -6.51 5.71 7.88
CA GLN A 12 -7.71 4.94 7.52
C GLN A 12 -8.45 5.60 6.36
N GLU A 13 -8.70 6.91 6.44
CA GLU A 13 -9.35 7.69 5.38
C GLU A 13 -8.57 7.59 4.07
N TYR A 14 -7.24 7.71 4.12
CA TYR A 14 -6.40 7.51 2.95
C TYR A 14 -6.53 6.10 2.38
N PHE A 15 -6.44 5.06 3.21
CA PHE A 15 -6.60 3.66 2.77
C PHE A 15 -7.93 3.43 2.06
N TYR A 16 -9.04 3.91 2.65
CA TYR A 16 -10.37 3.75 2.06
C TYR A 16 -10.59 4.59 0.80
N SER A 17 -9.80 5.65 0.59
CA SER A 17 -9.82 6.43 -0.65
C SER A 17 -9.11 5.74 -1.82
N LEU A 18 -8.28 4.73 -1.56
CA LEU A 18 -7.55 4.00 -2.61
C LEU A 18 -8.48 3.05 -3.39
N PRO A 19 -8.15 2.70 -4.64
CA PRO A 19 -8.87 1.67 -5.38
C PRO A 19 -8.89 0.33 -4.63
N VAL A 20 -10.00 -0.42 -4.72
CA VAL A 20 -10.17 -1.71 -4.03
C VAL A 20 -9.01 -2.68 -4.29
N MET A 21 -8.56 -2.76 -5.54
CA MET A 21 -7.43 -3.63 -5.92
C MET A 21 -6.11 -3.26 -5.22
N ILE A 22 -5.92 -1.98 -4.89
CA ILE A 22 -4.76 -1.51 -4.12
C ILE A 22 -4.94 -1.83 -2.64
N GLN A 23 -6.15 -1.61 -2.11
CA GLN A 23 -6.48 -1.97 -0.72
C GLN A 23 -6.19 -3.45 -0.47
N GLU A 24 -6.64 -4.34 -1.37
CA GLU A 24 -6.38 -5.78 -1.30
C GLU A 24 -4.89 -6.10 -1.34
N GLN A 25 -4.14 -5.49 -2.27
CA GLN A 25 -2.68 -5.68 -2.34
C GLN A 25 -1.96 -5.21 -1.08
N ILE A 26 -2.37 -4.11 -0.47
CA ILE A 26 -1.83 -3.64 0.81
C ILE A 26 -2.16 -4.64 1.93
N MET A 27 -3.39 -5.15 1.99
CA MET A 27 -3.81 -6.13 3.00
C MET A 27 -3.13 -7.50 2.84
N GLN A 28 -2.83 -7.89 1.60
CA GLN A 28 -2.07 -9.10 1.27
C GLN A 28 -0.56 -8.90 1.44
N SER A 29 -0.08 -7.66 1.38
CA SER A 29 1.33 -7.37 1.64
C SER A 29 1.66 -7.63 3.10
N ASN A 30 2.83 -8.22 3.35
CA ASN A 30 3.38 -8.35 4.71
C ASN A 30 3.96 -7.02 5.24
N MET A 31 3.64 -5.88 4.61
CA MET A 31 4.17 -4.58 5.01
C MET A 31 3.50 -4.11 6.30
N LYS A 32 4.34 -3.72 7.27
CA LYS A 32 3.88 -3.06 8.48
C LYS A 32 3.54 -1.62 8.14
N VAL A 33 2.25 -1.35 8.06
CA VAL A 33 1.72 0.00 7.96
C VAL A 33 1.44 0.48 9.38
N SER A 34 1.99 1.64 9.73
CA SER A 34 1.75 2.28 11.04
C SER A 34 1.16 3.68 10.90
N CYS A 35 1.43 4.36 9.79
CA CYS A 35 0.94 5.70 9.50
C CYS A 35 0.57 5.87 8.03
N ARG A 36 0.10 7.07 7.67
CA ARG A 36 -0.28 7.42 6.30
C ARG A 36 0.92 7.38 5.35
N GLU A 37 2.09 7.83 5.79
CA GLU A 37 3.31 7.81 4.99
C GLU A 37 3.70 6.38 4.57
N ASP A 38 3.48 5.39 5.44
CA ASP A 38 3.69 3.99 5.11
C ASP A 38 2.71 3.51 4.02
N LEU A 39 1.44 3.92 4.09
CA LEU A 39 0.44 3.61 3.05
C LEU A 39 0.82 4.23 1.71
N GLU A 40 1.29 5.48 1.71
CA GLU A 40 1.73 6.18 0.51
C GLU A 40 2.95 5.48 -0.12
N ARG A 41 3.89 4.98 0.69
CA ARG A 41 5.00 4.15 0.21
C ARG A 41 4.52 2.82 -0.36
N CYS A 42 3.60 2.12 0.33
CA CYS A 42 3.03 0.88 -0.17
C CYS A 42 2.35 1.09 -1.52
N TYR A 43 1.56 2.16 -1.63
CA TYR A 43 0.91 2.55 -2.88
C TYR A 43 1.91 2.82 -4.01
N LYS A 44 2.96 3.60 -3.74
CA LYS A 44 4.03 3.87 -4.71
C LYS A 44 4.77 2.60 -5.13
N ASN A 45 5.01 1.67 -4.20
CA ASN A 45 5.65 0.39 -4.51
C ASN A 45 4.76 -0.50 -5.37
N ILE A 46 3.45 -0.53 -5.09
CA ILE A 46 2.47 -1.30 -5.87
C ILE A 46 2.38 -0.73 -7.30
N ILE A 47 2.16 0.58 -7.44
CA ILE A 47 2.05 1.23 -8.75
C ILE A 47 3.39 1.20 -9.50
N GLY A 48 4.51 1.41 -8.79
CA GLY A 48 5.85 1.33 -9.36
C GLY A 48 6.18 -0.06 -9.90
N ASN A 49 5.77 -1.12 -9.19
CA ASN A 49 5.92 -2.50 -9.68
C ASN A 49 4.97 -2.83 -10.83
N GLN A 50 3.80 -2.21 -10.91
CA GLN A 50 2.88 -2.40 -12.05
C GLN A 50 3.41 -1.78 -13.36
N HIS A 51 4.27 -0.76 -13.28
CA HIS A 51 4.99 -0.21 -14.44
C HIS A 51 6.42 -0.77 -14.61
N GLY A 52 6.84 -1.69 -13.73
CA GLY A 52 8.21 -2.17 -13.61
C GLY A 52 8.45 -3.60 -14.07
N THR A 53 7.75 -4.09 -15.10
CA THR A 53 8.27 -5.22 -15.90
C THR A 53 8.88 -4.66 -17.17
N ASN A 54 10.09 -4.11 -17.07
CA ASN A 54 11.11 -4.02 -18.13
C ASN A 54 12.34 -3.31 -17.56
N ASN A 55 13.08 -4.00 -16.68
CA ASN A 55 14.54 -4.00 -16.72
C ASN A 55 15.00 -5.24 -15.97
N SER A 56 14.96 -6.33 -16.72
CA SER A 56 15.82 -7.50 -16.55
C SER A 56 17.25 -7.08 -16.22
N MET A 57 17.87 -7.83 -15.31
CA MET A 57 19.31 -8.11 -15.24
C MET A 57 20.25 -7.13 -15.98
N GLN A 58 21.04 -6.38 -15.22
CA GLN A 58 22.52 -6.43 -15.29
C GLN A 58 23.15 -5.61 -14.15
#